data_AF-A0A950N477-F1
#
_entry.id   AF-A0A950N477-F1
#
_cell.length_a   1.000
_cell.length_b   1.000
_cell.length_c   1.000
_cell.angle_alpha   90.00
_cell.angle_beta   90.00
_cell.angle_gamma   90.00
#
_symmetry.space_group_name_H-M   'P 1'
#
loop_
_entity.id
_entity.type
_entity.pdbx_description
1 polymer ?
#
loop_
_entity_poly.entity_id
_entity_poly.type
_entity_poly.pdbx_seq_one_letter_code
_entity_poly.pdbx_strand_id
1 'polypeptide(L)'
;MPLSCWEELGISPTADRALIRRAYAGRLKALSAEHDPAAFQRLRTAYESALSASEGQPQRPPEAIRKTTPGDSRDCDPAAERARAAIAAALARGASAEAFAAFDTAIDRGWLALADVDEFEEQLLVAAAPDRALSTEQLLGMVRRFMWDSPLHPLRRRRPQALTTLDARLDAERWYRELVERANQPRGFYESDARLAARQILKGPPNWRERSLFPNRSPALWRELTGLNRHHDWVGGRFDAARVTWCRGRSANRQGQRAALTIWGLLLLFSVMLNAGRQGMLILLVSLALFALTIGLRRRKKGARQR
;
A
#
# COMPACT_ATOMS: atom_id res chain seq x y z
N MET A 1 -16.33 -3.24 32.45
CA MET A 1 -14.86 -3.25 32.58
C MET A 1 -14.29 -3.92 31.35
N PRO A 2 -13.37 -3.31 30.58
CA PRO A 2 -12.73 -4.00 29.48
C PRO A 2 -11.96 -5.21 30.04
N LEU A 3 -12.14 -6.39 29.42
CA LEU A 3 -11.41 -7.61 29.78
C LEU A 3 -9.91 -7.35 29.59
N SER A 4 -9.09 -7.81 30.53
CA SER A 4 -7.64 -7.76 30.37
C SER A 4 -7.22 -8.66 29.21
N CYS A 5 -6.09 -8.34 28.56
CA CYS A 5 -5.57 -9.13 27.44
C CYS A 5 -5.37 -10.62 27.79
N TRP A 6 -5.05 -10.89 29.04
CA TRP A 6 -4.87 -12.24 29.60
C TRP A 6 -6.21 -12.98 29.76
N GLU A 7 -7.26 -12.31 30.22
CA GLU A 7 -8.62 -12.87 30.33
C GLU A 7 -9.25 -13.17 28.95
N GLU A 8 -9.03 -12.28 27.98
CA GLU A 8 -9.51 -12.47 26.61
C GLU A 8 -8.78 -13.61 25.88
N LEU A 9 -7.52 -13.90 26.26
CA LEU A 9 -6.79 -15.10 25.82
C LEU A 9 -7.09 -16.34 26.67
N GLY A 10 -7.65 -16.15 27.87
CA GLY A 10 -7.95 -17.23 28.81
C GLY A 10 -6.71 -17.83 29.49
N ILE A 11 -5.66 -17.05 29.69
CA ILE A 11 -4.39 -17.48 30.31
C ILE A 11 -3.92 -16.52 31.39
N SER A 12 -3.09 -17.00 32.31
CA SER A 12 -2.43 -16.12 33.29
C SER A 12 -1.35 -15.24 32.61
N PRO A 13 -1.06 -14.04 33.16
CA PRO A 13 0.04 -13.20 32.68
C PRO A 13 1.35 -13.97 32.61
N THR A 14 1.98 -14.01 31.43
CA THR A 14 3.19 -14.79 31.19
C THR A 14 4.13 -14.10 30.21
N ALA A 15 5.43 -14.35 30.36
CA ALA A 15 6.44 -13.99 29.36
C ALA A 15 6.63 -15.08 28.29
N ASP A 16 5.99 -16.23 28.45
CA ASP A 16 6.07 -17.35 27.50
C ASP A 16 5.21 -17.09 26.25
N ARG A 17 5.91 -16.70 25.18
CA ARG A 17 5.31 -16.41 23.88
C ARG A 17 4.62 -17.62 23.25
N ALA A 18 5.11 -18.83 23.49
CA ALA A 18 4.49 -20.04 22.94
C ALA A 18 3.13 -20.29 23.60
N LEU A 19 3.02 -20.03 24.90
CA LEU A 19 1.76 -20.12 25.64
C LEU A 19 0.75 -19.07 25.15
N ILE A 20 1.19 -17.82 24.97
CA ILE A 20 0.34 -16.73 24.44
C ILE A 20 -0.23 -17.10 23.06
N ARG A 21 0.61 -17.63 22.16
CA ARG A 21 0.19 -18.08 20.82
C ARG A 21 -0.75 -19.27 20.86
N ARG A 22 -0.52 -20.24 21.75
CA ARG A 22 -1.39 -21.42 21.92
C ARG A 22 -2.78 -21.02 22.41
N ALA A 23 -2.84 -20.10 23.35
CA ALA A 23 -4.08 -19.53 23.86
C ALA A 23 -4.87 -18.84 22.74
N TYR A 24 -4.17 -18.02 21.94
CA TYR A 24 -4.73 -17.37 20.76
C TYR A 24 -5.25 -18.38 19.73
N ALA A 25 -4.46 -19.39 19.35
CA ALA A 25 -4.87 -20.42 18.39
C ALA A 25 -6.07 -21.24 18.89
N GLY A 26 -6.12 -21.56 20.18
CA GLY A 26 -7.25 -22.26 20.80
C GLY A 26 -8.53 -21.41 20.78
N ARG A 27 -8.43 -20.13 21.15
CA ARG A 27 -9.56 -19.18 21.09
C ARG A 27 -9.99 -18.91 19.64
N LEU A 28 -9.05 -18.82 18.71
CA LEU A 28 -9.32 -18.64 17.29
C LEU A 28 -10.07 -19.84 16.70
N LYS A 29 -9.73 -21.08 17.10
CA LYS A 29 -10.47 -22.28 16.67
C LYS A 29 -11.93 -22.27 17.13
N ALA A 30 -12.21 -21.67 18.28
CA ALA A 30 -13.57 -21.50 18.79
C ALA A 30 -14.33 -20.34 18.09
N LEU A 31 -13.61 -19.43 17.42
CA LEU A 31 -14.14 -18.28 16.72
C LEU A 31 -14.14 -18.54 15.21
N SER A 32 -15.28 -18.92 14.64
CA SER A 32 -15.45 -18.89 13.18
C SER A 32 -15.39 -17.44 12.71
N ALA A 33 -14.31 -17.08 12.01
CA ALA A 33 -14.03 -15.72 11.52
C ALA A 33 -15.12 -15.15 10.59
N GLU A 34 -16.00 -16.01 10.08
CA GLU A 34 -17.12 -15.65 9.21
C GLU A 34 -18.32 -15.04 9.97
N HIS A 35 -18.40 -15.24 11.30
CA HIS A 35 -19.61 -14.91 12.08
C HIS A 35 -19.47 -13.69 13.00
N ASP A 36 -18.27 -13.27 13.42
CA ASP A 36 -18.09 -12.08 14.28
C ASP A 36 -16.74 -11.34 14.07
N PRO A 37 -16.70 -10.34 13.16
CA PRO A 37 -15.53 -9.50 12.94
C PRO A 37 -15.10 -8.69 14.17
N ALA A 38 -16.04 -8.34 15.06
CA ALA A 38 -15.74 -7.57 16.26
C ALA A 38 -15.10 -8.43 17.34
N ALA A 39 -15.51 -9.69 17.48
CA ALA A 39 -14.83 -10.65 18.36
C ALA A 39 -13.41 -10.98 17.88
N PHE A 40 -13.21 -11.11 16.56
CA PHE A 40 -11.87 -11.27 16.00
C PHE A 40 -10.97 -10.07 16.31
N GLN A 41 -11.48 -8.84 16.19
CA GLN A 41 -10.73 -7.63 16.53
C GLN A 41 -10.41 -7.53 18.03
N ARG A 42 -11.32 -7.94 18.92
CA ARG A 42 -11.06 -7.99 20.38
C ARG A 42 -9.96 -8.99 20.73
N LEU A 43 -10.06 -10.21 20.18
CA LEU A 43 -9.04 -11.25 20.35
C LEU A 43 -7.67 -10.80 19.82
N ARG A 44 -7.66 -10.08 18.68
CA ARG A 44 -6.47 -9.47 18.09
C ARG A 44 -5.82 -8.45 19.03
N THR A 45 -6.59 -7.50 19.56
CA THR A 45 -6.07 -6.47 20.48
C THR A 45 -5.53 -7.08 21.78
N ALA A 46 -6.15 -8.14 22.29
CA ALA A 46 -5.66 -8.87 23.45
C ALA A 46 -4.34 -9.61 23.18
N TYR A 47 -4.23 -10.32 22.06
CA TYR A 47 -2.98 -10.99 21.66
C TYR A 47 -1.81 -10.01 21.51
N GLU A 48 -2.03 -8.87 20.83
CA GLU A 48 -1.02 -7.82 20.65
C GLU A 48 -0.56 -7.23 22.00
N SER A 49 -1.50 -6.96 22.89
CA SER A 49 -1.20 -6.44 24.24
C SER A 49 -0.43 -7.44 25.10
N ALA A 50 -0.74 -8.73 25.00
CA ALA A 50 -0.04 -9.79 25.72
C ALA A 50 1.39 -9.99 25.20
N LEU A 51 1.60 -9.92 23.88
CA LEU A 51 2.94 -9.97 23.29
C LEU A 51 3.78 -8.76 23.73
N SER A 52 3.22 -7.55 23.68
CA SER A 52 3.93 -6.34 24.14
C SER A 52 4.30 -6.41 25.62
N ALA A 53 3.39 -6.91 26.47
CA ALA A 53 3.68 -7.13 27.89
C ALA A 53 4.81 -8.16 28.11
N SER A 54 4.89 -9.20 27.27
CA SER A 54 5.96 -10.21 27.33
C SER A 54 7.34 -9.68 26.92
N GLU A 55 7.41 -8.55 26.21
CA GLU A 55 8.68 -7.94 25.75
C GLU A 55 9.42 -7.17 26.85
N GLY A 56 8.72 -6.73 27.89
CA GLY A 56 9.29 -5.99 29.02
C GLY A 56 9.78 -6.85 30.19
N GLN A 57 9.54 -8.17 30.19
CA GLN A 57 9.88 -9.07 31.29
C GLN A 57 11.12 -9.92 30.97
N PRO A 58 12.15 -9.93 31.84
CA PRO A 58 13.28 -10.83 31.69
C PRO A 58 12.78 -12.28 31.69
N GLN A 59 13.16 -13.05 30.67
CA GLN A 59 12.82 -14.46 30.56
C GLN A 59 13.35 -15.20 31.80
N ARG A 60 12.47 -15.55 32.74
CA ARG A 60 12.79 -16.50 33.80
C ARG A 60 12.76 -17.89 33.18
N PRO A 61 13.86 -18.65 33.17
CA PRO A 61 13.84 -20.02 32.65
C PRO A 61 12.84 -20.87 33.46
N PRO A 62 11.98 -21.68 32.81
CA PRO A 62 11.08 -22.56 33.53
C PRO A 62 11.88 -23.63 34.26
N GLU A 63 11.74 -23.65 35.59
CA GLU A 63 12.23 -24.72 36.43
C GLU A 63 11.41 -25.99 36.17
N ALA A 64 12.06 -26.93 35.47
CA ALA A 64 11.84 -28.39 35.49
C ALA A 64 10.38 -28.91 35.43
N ILE A 65 9.78 -28.91 34.24
CA ILE A 65 9.02 -30.09 33.82
C ILE A 65 10.05 -31.13 33.39
N ARG A 66 10.17 -32.19 34.19
CA ARG A 66 11.13 -33.29 34.00
C ARG A 66 11.02 -33.84 32.58
N LYS A 67 12.17 -33.86 31.89
CA LYS A 67 12.39 -34.68 30.70
C LYS A 67 12.15 -36.15 31.08
N THR A 68 11.10 -36.75 30.53
CA THR A 68 11.10 -38.17 30.21
C THR A 68 11.25 -38.30 28.71
N THR A 69 12.39 -38.82 28.28
CA THR A 69 12.65 -39.33 26.92
C THR A 69 13.66 -40.45 27.16
N PRO A 70 13.63 -41.62 26.49
CA PRO A 70 13.17 -41.84 25.11
C PRO A 70 12.41 -43.16 24.84
N GLY A 71 11.46 -43.15 23.89
CA GLY A 71 10.97 -44.38 23.27
C GLY A 71 9.50 -44.36 22.85
N ASP A 72 9.29 -44.43 21.54
CA ASP A 72 8.14 -45.07 20.90
C ASP A 72 6.75 -44.41 21.00
N SER A 73 6.52 -43.45 20.10
CA SER A 73 5.31 -43.35 19.26
C SER A 73 5.51 -42.20 18.26
N ARG A 74 6.20 -42.49 17.15
CA ARG A 74 6.05 -41.70 15.92
C ARG A 74 4.71 -42.05 15.27
N ASP A 75 3.63 -41.68 15.91
CA ASP A 75 2.37 -41.48 15.18
C ASP A 75 2.48 -40.10 14.54
N CYS A 76 3.35 -39.99 13.53
CA CYS A 76 3.25 -38.91 12.57
C CYS A 76 1.94 -39.19 11.83
N ASP A 77 0.87 -38.47 12.18
CA ASP A 77 -0.38 -38.53 11.43
C ASP A 77 -0.03 -38.42 9.93
N PRO A 78 -0.29 -39.46 9.12
CA PRO A 78 0.06 -39.43 7.70
C PRO A 78 -0.55 -38.22 6.99
N ALA A 79 -1.65 -37.65 7.50
CA ALA A 79 -2.24 -36.42 6.98
C ALA A 79 -1.41 -35.17 7.30
N ALA A 80 -0.83 -35.08 8.51
CA ALA A 80 0.08 -34.01 8.90
C ALA A 80 1.34 -34.01 8.02
N GLU A 81 1.93 -35.18 7.79
CA GLU A 81 3.12 -35.30 6.94
C GLU A 81 2.82 -34.94 5.48
N ARG A 82 1.67 -35.40 4.95
CA ARG A 82 1.20 -35.01 3.61
C ARG A 82 0.97 -33.50 3.50
N ALA A 83 0.41 -32.87 4.52
CA ALA A 83 0.21 -31.42 4.55
C ALA A 83 1.54 -30.66 4.52
N ARG A 84 2.50 -31.06 5.37
CA ARG A 84 3.85 -30.47 5.38
C ARG A 84 4.54 -30.60 4.03
N ALA A 85 4.52 -31.79 3.44
CA ALA A 85 5.12 -32.05 2.14
C ALA A 85 4.46 -31.21 1.02
N ALA A 86 3.13 -31.06 1.04
CA ALA A 86 2.41 -30.24 0.07
C ALA A 86 2.78 -28.75 0.18
N ILE A 87 2.84 -28.21 1.40
CA ILE A 87 3.24 -26.82 1.65
C ILE A 87 4.69 -26.59 1.20
N ALA A 88 5.61 -27.48 1.61
CA ALA A 88 7.02 -27.40 1.23
C ALA A 88 7.21 -27.47 -0.29
N ALA A 89 6.50 -28.37 -0.98
CA ALA A 89 6.56 -28.50 -2.43
C ALA A 89 5.99 -27.27 -3.17
N ALA A 90 4.98 -26.60 -2.62
CA ALA A 90 4.47 -25.35 -3.17
C ALA A 90 5.46 -24.19 -2.97
N LEU A 91 6.04 -24.07 -1.76
CA LEU A 91 7.08 -23.07 -1.46
C LEU A 91 8.33 -23.25 -2.32
N ALA A 92 8.79 -24.50 -2.53
CA ALA A 92 9.94 -24.81 -3.38
C ALA A 92 9.74 -24.40 -4.85
N ARG A 93 8.50 -24.40 -5.33
CA ARG A 93 8.14 -23.91 -6.67
C ARG A 93 7.89 -22.39 -6.73
N GLY A 94 7.96 -21.69 -5.59
CA GLY A 94 7.60 -20.27 -5.48
C GLY A 94 6.10 -20.00 -5.58
N ALA A 95 5.25 -21.02 -5.43
CA ALA A 95 3.79 -20.90 -5.54
C ALA A 95 3.19 -20.50 -4.18
N SER A 96 3.37 -19.25 -3.75
CA SER A 96 2.94 -18.78 -2.42
C SER A 96 1.44 -18.88 -2.18
N ALA A 97 0.61 -18.67 -3.22
CA ALA A 97 -0.84 -18.86 -3.11
C ALA A 97 -1.23 -20.31 -2.81
N GLU A 98 -0.62 -21.26 -3.52
CA GLU A 98 -0.86 -22.69 -3.31
C GLU A 98 -0.38 -23.13 -1.92
N ALA A 99 0.80 -22.66 -1.50
CA ALA A 99 1.36 -22.94 -0.19
C ALA A 99 0.44 -22.45 0.93
N PHE A 100 -0.09 -21.22 0.80
CA PHE A 100 -1.03 -20.67 1.77
C PHE A 100 -2.36 -21.43 1.82
N ALA A 101 -2.92 -21.80 0.67
CA ALA A 101 -4.16 -22.58 0.62
C ALA A 101 -4.00 -23.97 1.26
N ALA A 102 -2.87 -24.64 1.01
CA ALA A 102 -2.54 -25.91 1.64
C ALA A 102 -2.35 -25.76 3.15
N PHE A 103 -1.67 -24.69 3.59
CA PHE A 103 -1.53 -24.36 5.01
C PHE A 103 -2.88 -24.12 5.68
N ASP A 104 -3.75 -23.29 5.11
CA ASP A 104 -5.04 -22.94 5.70
C ASP A 104 -5.94 -24.19 5.83
N THR A 105 -5.97 -25.02 4.78
CA THR A 105 -6.66 -26.32 4.80
C THR A 105 -6.13 -27.24 5.90
N ALA A 106 -4.81 -27.28 6.09
CA ALA A 106 -4.20 -28.14 7.09
C ALA A 106 -4.47 -27.64 8.52
N ILE A 107 -4.55 -26.32 8.73
CA ILE A 107 -4.95 -25.75 10.03
C ILE A 107 -6.42 -26.04 10.33
N ASP A 108 -7.32 -25.85 9.36
CA ASP A 108 -8.75 -26.09 9.54
C ASP A 108 -9.04 -27.56 9.90
N ARG A 109 -8.27 -28.47 9.31
CA ARG A 109 -8.35 -29.91 9.60
C ARG A 109 -7.59 -30.32 10.86
N GLY A 110 -6.88 -29.39 11.51
CA GLY A 110 -6.11 -29.65 12.73
C GLY A 110 -4.88 -30.53 12.52
N TRP A 111 -4.33 -30.57 11.31
CA TRP A 111 -3.22 -31.43 10.92
C TRP A 111 -1.85 -30.85 11.28
N LEU A 112 -1.74 -29.55 11.55
CA LEU A 112 -0.46 -28.89 11.86
C LEU A 112 -0.33 -28.59 13.35
N ALA A 113 0.86 -28.84 13.90
CA ALA A 113 1.24 -28.44 15.25
C ALA A 113 1.68 -26.96 15.28
N LEU A 114 1.72 -26.36 16.47
CA LEU A 114 2.11 -24.95 16.62
C LEU A 114 3.54 -24.65 16.12
N ALA A 115 4.46 -25.61 16.30
CA ALA A 115 5.83 -25.47 15.80
C ALA A 115 5.88 -25.38 14.28
N ASP A 116 4.98 -26.10 13.59
CA ASP A 116 4.86 -26.05 12.13
C ASP A 116 4.39 -24.66 11.68
N VAL A 117 3.48 -24.02 12.42
CA VAL A 117 2.94 -22.70 12.09
C VAL A 117 4.03 -21.63 12.06
N ASP A 118 4.91 -21.59 13.06
CA ASP A 118 5.97 -20.60 13.16
C ASP A 118 7.00 -20.74 12.02
N GLU A 119 7.35 -21.98 11.67
CA GLU A 119 8.28 -22.26 10.57
C GLU A 119 7.65 -21.91 9.22
N PHE A 120 6.40 -22.33 8.98
CA PHE A 120 5.71 -22.05 7.73
C PHE A 120 5.42 -20.57 7.53
N GLU A 121 5.07 -19.84 8.59
CA GLU A 121 4.84 -18.41 8.50
C GLU A 121 6.07 -17.68 7.94
N GLU A 122 7.25 -17.98 8.47
CA GLU A 122 8.49 -17.33 8.06
C GLU A 122 8.83 -17.65 6.59
N GLN A 123 8.71 -18.92 6.20
CA GLN A 123 8.96 -19.34 4.81
C GLN A 123 7.94 -18.72 3.84
N LEU A 124 6.67 -18.68 4.23
CA LEU A 124 5.61 -18.11 3.41
C LEU A 124 5.77 -16.59 3.27
N LEU A 125 6.18 -15.87 4.31
CA LEU A 125 6.51 -14.44 4.21
C LEU A 125 7.61 -14.19 3.18
N VAL A 126 8.69 -14.98 3.24
CA VAL A 126 9.83 -14.85 2.33
C VAL A 126 9.42 -15.11 0.88
N ALA A 127 8.54 -16.08 0.65
CA ALA A 127 8.03 -16.40 -0.68
C ALA A 127 7.01 -15.35 -1.17
N ALA A 128 6.03 -14.98 -0.33
CA ALA A 128 4.88 -14.16 -0.72
C ALA A 128 5.22 -12.68 -0.88
N ALA A 129 6.14 -12.14 -0.08
CA ALA A 129 6.49 -10.72 -0.14
C ALA A 129 6.92 -10.28 -1.56
N PRO A 130 7.87 -10.96 -2.24
CA PRO A 130 8.27 -10.63 -3.62
C PRO A 130 7.33 -11.15 -4.71
N ASP A 131 6.42 -12.09 -4.41
CA ASP A 131 5.63 -12.81 -5.42
C ASP A 131 4.64 -11.92 -6.18
N ARG A 132 4.98 -11.56 -7.42
CA ARG A 132 4.17 -10.70 -8.29
C ARG A 132 2.92 -11.38 -8.84
N ALA A 133 2.84 -12.71 -8.78
CA ALA A 133 1.68 -13.46 -9.26
C ALA A 133 0.51 -13.41 -8.27
N LEU A 134 0.76 -13.12 -6.98
CA LEU A 134 -0.32 -12.96 -6.00
C LEU A 134 -1.22 -11.78 -6.35
N SER A 135 -2.53 -12.06 -6.41
CA SER A 135 -3.54 -11.01 -6.42
C SER A 135 -3.52 -10.22 -5.10
N THR A 136 -4.00 -8.98 -5.15
CA THR A 136 -4.12 -8.12 -3.96
C THR A 136 -4.97 -8.78 -2.87
N GLU A 137 -6.01 -9.53 -3.24
CA GLU A 137 -6.88 -10.22 -2.27
C GLU A 137 -6.17 -11.37 -1.55
N GLN A 138 -5.43 -12.21 -2.30
CA GLN A 138 -4.65 -13.31 -1.72
C GLN A 138 -3.58 -12.78 -0.76
N LEU A 139 -2.85 -11.75 -1.16
CA LEU A 139 -1.85 -11.11 -0.30
C LEU A 139 -2.49 -10.59 1.00
N LEU A 140 -3.60 -9.85 0.89
CA LEU A 140 -4.29 -9.31 2.06
C LEU A 140 -4.87 -10.42 2.95
N GLY A 141 -5.26 -11.56 2.38
CA GLY A 141 -5.64 -12.76 3.12
C GLY A 141 -4.50 -13.26 4.02
N MET A 142 -3.30 -13.41 3.44
CA MET A 142 -2.10 -13.81 4.20
C MET A 142 -1.73 -12.78 5.27
N VAL A 143 -1.73 -11.50 4.92
CA VAL A 143 -1.42 -10.40 5.86
C VAL A 143 -2.39 -10.40 7.03
N ARG A 144 -3.69 -10.62 6.80
CA ARG A 144 -4.67 -10.74 7.90
C ARG A 144 -4.44 -11.98 8.75
N ARG A 145 -4.11 -13.12 8.11
CA ARG A 145 -3.91 -14.40 8.80
C ARG A 145 -2.73 -14.37 9.78
N PHE A 146 -1.61 -13.82 9.33
CA PHE A 146 -0.35 -13.79 10.07
C PHE A 146 -0.05 -12.44 10.72
N MET A 147 -0.90 -11.43 10.50
CA MET A 147 -0.74 -10.09 11.06
C MET A 147 0.60 -9.43 10.70
N TRP A 148 1.06 -9.65 9.47
CA TRP A 148 2.34 -9.11 8.98
C TRP A 148 2.35 -7.58 8.92
N ASP A 149 1.19 -6.93 8.90
CA ASP A 149 1.04 -5.47 8.99
C ASP A 149 1.35 -4.90 10.38
N SER A 150 1.44 -5.75 11.41
CA SER A 150 1.73 -5.29 12.77
C SER A 150 3.18 -4.78 12.90
N PRO A 151 3.39 -3.59 13.51
CA PRO A 151 4.73 -3.08 13.78
C PRO A 151 5.46 -3.90 14.86
N LEU A 152 4.71 -4.63 15.70
CA LEU A 152 5.25 -5.49 16.76
C LEU A 152 5.44 -6.94 16.29
N HIS A 153 5.27 -7.21 15.01
CA HIS A 153 5.37 -8.57 14.49
C HIS A 153 6.78 -9.14 14.69
N PRO A 154 6.97 -10.34 15.28
CA PRO A 154 8.31 -10.86 15.61
C PRO A 154 9.25 -11.02 14.41
N LEU A 155 8.69 -11.28 13.21
CA LEU A 155 9.46 -11.34 11.97
C LEU A 155 10.04 -9.99 11.56
N ARG A 156 9.61 -8.86 12.13
CA ARG A 156 10.22 -7.53 11.89
C ARG A 156 11.71 -7.53 12.27
N ARG A 157 12.06 -8.26 13.34
CA ARG A 157 13.45 -8.45 13.77
C ARG A 157 14.15 -9.58 13.01
N ARG A 158 13.48 -10.70 12.76
CA ARG A 158 14.08 -11.90 12.17
C ARG A 158 14.27 -11.80 10.65
N ARG A 159 13.32 -11.19 9.95
CA ARG A 159 13.23 -11.05 8.48
C ARG A 159 12.89 -9.62 8.07
N PRO A 160 13.71 -8.61 8.45
CA PRO A 160 13.41 -7.20 8.17
C PRO A 160 13.26 -6.92 6.67
N GLN A 161 14.08 -7.54 5.82
CA GLN A 161 14.03 -7.32 4.36
C GLN A 161 12.72 -7.81 3.72
N ALA A 162 12.21 -8.96 4.15
CA ALA A 162 10.96 -9.51 3.63
C ALA A 162 9.77 -8.62 4.02
N LEU A 163 9.74 -8.13 5.25
CA LEU A 163 8.68 -7.21 5.71
C LEU A 163 8.79 -5.81 5.11
N THR A 164 9.99 -5.28 4.89
CA THR A 164 10.16 -4.03 4.12
C THR A 164 9.63 -4.18 2.69
N THR A 165 9.89 -5.33 2.06
CA THR A 165 9.36 -5.64 0.72
C THR A 165 7.84 -5.72 0.73
N LEU A 166 7.27 -6.40 1.73
CA LEU A 166 5.82 -6.48 1.93
C LEU A 166 5.20 -5.11 2.18
N ASP A 167 5.79 -4.28 3.03
CA ASP A 167 5.28 -2.93 3.32
C ASP A 167 5.27 -2.07 2.06
N ALA A 168 6.37 -2.10 1.28
CA ALA A 168 6.45 -1.37 0.02
C ALA A 168 5.38 -1.81 -0.99
N ARG A 169 5.08 -3.12 -1.01
CA ARG A 169 3.98 -3.68 -1.80
C ARG A 169 2.61 -3.21 -1.30
N LEU A 170 2.35 -3.30 0.00
CA LEU A 170 1.09 -2.88 0.60
C LEU A 170 0.83 -1.38 0.42
N ASP A 171 1.87 -0.56 0.54
CA ASP A 171 1.81 0.88 0.28
C ASP A 171 1.48 1.17 -1.20
N ALA A 172 2.09 0.41 -2.12
CA ALA A 172 1.78 0.50 -3.54
C ALA A 172 0.33 0.12 -3.88
N GLU A 173 -0.19 -0.96 -3.28
CA GLU A 173 -1.57 -1.38 -3.45
C GLU A 173 -2.56 -0.35 -2.89
N ARG A 174 -2.25 0.23 -1.72
CA ARG A 174 -3.04 1.30 -1.12
C ARG A 174 -3.07 2.54 -2.00
N TRP A 175 -1.90 3.00 -2.46
CA TRP A 175 -1.78 4.14 -3.36
C TRP A 175 -2.59 3.93 -4.65
N TYR A 176 -2.49 2.74 -5.26
CA TYR A 176 -3.25 2.42 -6.47
C TYR A 176 -4.76 2.43 -6.24
N ARG A 177 -5.23 1.86 -5.12
CA ARG A 177 -6.65 1.89 -4.75
C ARG A 177 -7.16 3.32 -4.61
N GLU A 178 -6.45 4.16 -3.86
CA GLU A 178 -6.83 5.57 -3.67
C GLU A 178 -6.85 6.35 -5.00
N LEU A 179 -5.92 6.03 -5.91
CA LEU A 179 -5.89 6.61 -7.26
C LEU A 179 -7.14 6.23 -8.06
N VAL A 180 -7.52 4.96 -8.06
CA VAL A 180 -8.72 4.44 -8.75
C VAL A 180 -9.98 5.04 -8.14
N GLU A 181 -10.12 5.04 -6.82
CA GLU A 181 -11.25 5.67 -6.12
C GLU A 181 -11.39 7.14 -6.49
N ARG A 182 -10.29 7.89 -6.49
CA ARG A 182 -10.26 9.31 -6.90
C ARG A 182 -10.70 9.50 -8.35
N ALA A 183 -10.32 8.59 -9.25
CA ALA A 183 -10.73 8.65 -10.65
C ALA A 183 -12.22 8.32 -10.85
N ASN A 184 -12.78 7.44 -10.01
CA ASN A 184 -14.16 6.97 -10.09
C ASN A 184 -15.19 7.87 -9.41
N GLN A 185 -14.76 8.85 -8.60
CA GLN A 185 -15.66 9.83 -8.00
C GLN A 185 -16.55 10.53 -9.05
N PRO A 186 -17.86 10.74 -8.78
CA PRO A 186 -18.78 11.33 -9.75
C PRO A 186 -18.35 12.74 -10.18
N ARG A 187 -18.69 13.10 -11.41
CA ARG A 187 -18.46 14.46 -11.93
C ARG A 187 -19.40 15.43 -11.23
N GLY A 188 -18.86 16.20 -10.28
CA GLY A 188 -19.54 17.39 -9.76
C GLY A 188 -19.35 18.59 -10.69
N PHE A 189 -20.05 19.70 -10.40
CA PHE A 189 -19.95 20.97 -11.14
C PHE A 189 -18.52 21.51 -11.23
N TYR A 190 -17.68 21.22 -10.24
CA TYR A 190 -16.24 21.50 -10.26
C TYR A 190 -15.44 20.21 -10.18
N GLU A 191 -14.64 19.95 -11.21
CA GLU A 191 -13.67 18.86 -11.22
C GLU A 191 -12.37 19.32 -10.58
N SER A 192 -11.89 18.62 -9.55
CA SER A 192 -10.61 18.96 -8.94
C SER A 192 -9.46 18.53 -9.84
N ASP A 193 -8.36 19.30 -9.84
CA ASP A 193 -7.14 18.98 -10.58
C ASP A 193 -6.62 17.57 -10.26
N ALA A 194 -6.83 17.09 -9.04
CA ALA A 194 -6.45 15.76 -8.60
C ALA A 194 -7.30 14.64 -9.21
N ARG A 195 -8.62 14.86 -9.37
CA ARG A 195 -9.50 13.90 -10.06
C ARG A 195 -9.16 13.80 -11.55
N LEU A 196 -8.94 14.94 -12.20
CA LEU A 196 -8.51 14.99 -13.60
C LEU A 196 -7.18 14.26 -13.81
N ALA A 197 -6.20 14.49 -12.92
CA ALA A 197 -4.90 13.82 -12.97
C ALA A 197 -5.02 12.30 -12.80
N ALA A 198 -5.79 11.84 -11.81
CA ALA A 198 -6.02 10.42 -11.56
C ALA A 198 -6.69 9.72 -12.76
N ARG A 199 -7.73 10.34 -13.34
CA ARG A 199 -8.34 9.83 -14.58
C ARG A 199 -7.35 9.80 -15.72
N GLN A 200 -6.56 10.85 -15.87
CA GLN A 200 -5.65 10.99 -16.99
C GLN A 200 -4.55 9.92 -16.98
N ILE A 201 -3.97 9.61 -15.82
CA ILE A 201 -2.91 8.60 -15.73
C ILE A 201 -3.44 7.17 -15.91
N LEU A 202 -4.71 6.90 -15.56
CA LEU A 202 -5.36 5.59 -15.69
C LEU A 202 -5.98 5.30 -17.06
N LYS A 203 -6.04 6.28 -17.97
CA LYS A 203 -6.57 6.07 -19.33
C LYS A 203 -5.61 5.21 -20.16
N GLY A 204 -6.18 4.54 -21.19
CA GLY A 204 -5.41 3.93 -22.28
C GLY A 204 -4.61 4.96 -23.09
N PRO A 205 -4.00 4.59 -24.23
CA PRO A 205 -3.05 5.45 -24.94
C PRO A 205 -3.68 6.79 -25.38
N PRO A 206 -2.90 7.87 -25.46
CA PRO A 206 -3.40 9.19 -25.87
C PRO A 206 -3.91 9.17 -27.31
N ASN A 207 -5.15 9.60 -27.50
CA ASN A 207 -5.75 9.73 -28.83
C ASN A 207 -5.22 10.98 -29.55
N TRP A 208 -5.53 11.11 -30.84
CA TRP A 208 -5.05 12.21 -31.67
C TRP A 208 -5.42 13.59 -31.10
N ARG A 209 -6.64 13.77 -30.55
CA ARG A 209 -7.09 15.03 -29.95
C ARG A 209 -6.24 15.41 -28.73
N GLU A 210 -5.98 14.44 -27.86
CA GLU A 210 -5.16 14.65 -26.65
C GLU A 210 -3.70 14.98 -27.02
N ARG A 211 -3.19 14.43 -28.12
CA ARG A 211 -1.86 14.77 -28.66
C ARG A 211 -1.81 16.18 -29.26
N SER A 212 -2.88 16.62 -29.90
CA SER A 212 -2.95 17.93 -30.57
C SER A 212 -3.29 19.10 -29.65
N LEU A 213 -3.93 18.87 -28.49
CA LEU A 213 -4.30 19.95 -27.56
C LEU A 213 -3.11 20.41 -26.70
N PHE A 214 -2.94 21.73 -26.57
CA PHE A 214 -1.93 22.39 -25.73
C PHE A 214 -1.99 21.95 -24.25
N PRO A 215 -0.85 21.89 -23.54
CA PRO A 215 -0.76 21.26 -22.23
C PRO A 215 -1.47 22.02 -21.11
N ASN A 216 -2.53 21.42 -20.56
CA ASN A 216 -2.97 21.73 -19.19
C ASN A 216 -1.99 21.06 -18.22
N ARG A 217 -1.06 21.85 -17.66
CA ARG A 217 -0.03 21.38 -16.72
C ARG A 217 -0.59 21.44 -15.30
N SER A 218 -1.08 20.31 -14.81
CA SER A 218 -1.61 20.19 -13.46
C SER A 218 -0.51 19.77 -12.47
N PRO A 219 -0.25 20.52 -11.38
CA PRO A 219 0.58 20.05 -10.28
C PRO A 219 0.10 18.72 -9.68
N ALA A 220 -1.19 18.40 -9.83
CA ALA A 220 -1.71 17.12 -9.40
C ALA A 220 -1.22 15.97 -10.29
N LEU A 221 -1.10 16.17 -11.61
CA LEU A 221 -0.53 15.16 -12.51
C LEU A 221 0.90 14.80 -12.13
N TRP A 222 1.72 15.80 -11.78
CA TRP A 222 3.07 15.55 -11.32
C TRP A 222 3.10 14.73 -10.01
N ARG A 223 2.18 15.00 -9.07
CA ARG A 223 2.04 14.20 -7.85
C ARG A 223 1.70 12.75 -8.16
N GLU A 224 0.74 12.48 -9.05
CA GLU A 224 0.41 11.11 -9.44
C GLU A 224 1.58 10.41 -10.15
N LEU A 225 2.32 11.10 -11.02
CA LEU A 225 3.51 10.55 -11.66
C LEU A 225 4.64 10.24 -10.67
N THR A 226 4.83 11.09 -9.65
CA THR A 226 5.79 10.84 -8.58
C THR A 226 5.36 9.63 -7.74
N GLY A 227 4.06 9.49 -7.43
CA GLY A 227 3.51 8.29 -6.79
C GLY A 227 3.74 7.04 -7.62
N LEU A 228 3.45 7.09 -8.92
CA LEU A 228 3.71 5.99 -9.84
C LEU A 228 5.18 5.61 -9.86
N ASN A 229 6.10 6.58 -9.91
CA ASN A 229 7.54 6.27 -9.90
C ASN A 229 7.98 5.57 -8.61
N ARG A 230 7.41 5.94 -7.46
CA ARG A 230 7.70 5.29 -6.17
C ARG A 230 7.20 3.85 -6.14
N HIS A 231 6.03 3.59 -6.72
CA HIS A 231 5.34 2.30 -6.64
C HIS A 231 5.46 1.47 -7.93
N HIS A 232 6.30 1.92 -8.87
CA HIS A 232 6.35 1.42 -10.23
C HIS A 232 6.56 -0.09 -10.29
N ASP A 233 7.45 -0.62 -9.44
CA ASP A 233 7.76 -2.03 -9.44
C ASP A 233 6.49 -2.88 -9.23
N TRP A 234 5.60 -2.47 -8.32
CA TRP A 234 4.40 -3.23 -7.90
C TRP A 234 3.19 -3.01 -8.80
N VAL A 235 2.92 -1.76 -9.18
CA VAL A 235 1.67 -1.42 -9.86
C VAL A 235 1.89 -0.87 -11.27
N GLY A 236 3.14 -0.69 -11.71
CA GLY A 236 3.49 -0.10 -13.00
C GLY A 236 2.90 -0.85 -14.20
N GLY A 237 2.83 -2.18 -14.13
CA GLY A 237 2.21 -3.02 -15.16
C GLY A 237 0.70 -2.79 -15.36
N ARG A 238 0.04 -2.08 -14.44
CA ARG A 238 -1.39 -1.72 -14.54
C ARG A 238 -1.64 -0.44 -15.35
N PHE A 239 -0.59 0.23 -15.80
CA PHE A 239 -0.66 1.49 -16.54
C PHE A 239 -0.24 1.33 -18.00
N ASP A 240 -0.89 2.07 -18.90
CA ASP A 240 -0.48 2.13 -20.29
C ASP A 240 0.84 2.90 -20.44
N ALA A 241 1.88 2.25 -20.96
CA ALA A 241 3.22 2.83 -21.07
C ALA A 241 3.26 4.09 -21.95
N ALA A 242 2.47 4.12 -23.03
CA ALA A 242 2.39 5.28 -23.91
C ALA A 242 1.70 6.47 -23.21
N ARG A 243 0.68 6.21 -22.41
CA ARG A 243 0.01 7.21 -21.56
C ARG A 243 0.97 7.79 -20.53
N VAL A 244 1.70 6.94 -19.79
CA VAL A 244 2.66 7.39 -18.77
C VAL A 244 3.74 8.27 -19.40
N THR A 245 4.28 7.84 -20.55
CA THR A 245 5.29 8.60 -21.31
C THR A 245 4.75 9.95 -21.76
N TRP A 246 3.54 9.98 -22.31
CA TRP A 246 2.86 11.20 -22.71
C TRP A 246 2.59 12.15 -21.53
N CYS A 247 2.15 11.63 -20.39
CA CYS A 247 1.95 12.40 -19.15
C CYS A 247 3.27 13.02 -18.65
N ARG A 248 4.38 12.26 -18.68
CA ARG A 248 5.72 12.75 -18.30
C ARG A 248 6.18 13.90 -19.19
N GLY A 249 6.05 13.76 -20.51
CA GLY A 249 6.38 14.84 -21.46
C GLY A 249 5.58 16.12 -21.22
N ARG A 250 4.33 15.98 -20.76
CA ARG A 250 3.43 17.10 -20.41
C ARG A 250 3.82 17.77 -19.09
N SER A 251 4.42 17.03 -18.16
CA SER A 251 4.81 17.50 -16.82
C SER A 251 6.18 18.19 -16.77
N ALA A 252 7.12 17.85 -17.66
CA ALA A 252 8.54 18.18 -17.49
C ALA A 252 8.94 19.65 -17.82
N ASN A 253 8.11 20.43 -18.50
CA ASN A 253 8.63 21.60 -19.22
C ASN A 253 8.46 22.96 -18.50
N ARG A 254 8.89 23.11 -17.23
CA ARG A 254 8.91 24.45 -16.56
C ARG A 254 9.70 25.52 -17.33
N GLN A 255 10.74 25.11 -18.07
CA GLN A 255 11.68 26.00 -18.78
C GLN A 255 11.10 26.55 -20.10
N GLY A 256 10.37 25.73 -20.84
CA GLY A 256 9.68 26.13 -22.07
C GLY A 256 8.50 27.09 -21.86
N GLN A 257 7.98 27.24 -20.64
CA GLN A 257 6.98 28.28 -20.35
C GLN A 257 7.61 29.68 -20.28
N ARG A 258 8.82 29.81 -19.74
CA ARG A 258 9.56 31.08 -19.80
C ARG A 258 9.90 31.41 -21.25
N ALA A 259 10.42 30.44 -22.00
CA ALA A 259 10.74 30.61 -23.41
C ALA A 259 9.50 30.93 -24.28
N ALA A 260 8.37 30.25 -24.07
CA ALA A 260 7.15 30.51 -24.82
C ALA A 260 6.52 31.87 -24.45
N LEU A 261 6.50 32.24 -23.15
CA LEU A 261 6.04 33.58 -22.72
C LEU A 261 6.97 34.68 -23.23
N THR A 262 8.28 34.44 -23.30
CA THR A 262 9.20 35.41 -23.91
C THR A 262 8.98 35.49 -25.42
N ILE A 263 8.79 34.38 -26.13
CA ILE A 263 8.52 34.38 -27.57
C ILE A 263 7.18 35.06 -27.87
N TRP A 264 6.12 34.77 -27.11
CA TRP A 264 4.83 35.43 -27.26
C TRP A 264 4.89 36.92 -26.90
N GLY A 265 5.61 37.28 -25.83
CA GLY A 265 5.86 38.67 -25.46
C GLY A 265 6.65 39.43 -26.54
N LEU A 266 7.66 38.78 -27.14
CA LEU A 266 8.45 39.33 -28.25
C LEU A 266 7.61 39.47 -29.52
N LEU A 267 6.76 38.49 -29.86
CA LEU A 267 5.85 38.58 -30.99
C LEU A 267 4.80 39.68 -30.81
N LEU A 268 4.31 39.87 -29.58
CA LEU A 268 3.36 40.93 -29.26
C LEU A 268 4.02 42.32 -29.31
N LEU A 269 5.25 42.44 -28.80
CA LEU A 269 6.08 43.65 -28.94
C LEU A 269 6.39 43.94 -30.42
N PHE A 270 6.73 42.92 -31.20
CA PHE A 270 7.01 43.02 -32.63
C PHE A 270 5.76 43.42 -33.42
N SER A 271 4.60 42.84 -33.09
CA SER A 271 3.31 43.23 -33.67
C SER A 271 2.94 44.68 -33.34
N VAL A 272 3.30 45.19 -32.15
CA VAL A 272 3.10 46.60 -31.81
C VAL A 272 4.09 47.52 -32.52
N MET A 273 5.35 47.10 -32.71
CA MET A 273 6.33 47.87 -33.50
C MET A 273 5.97 47.94 -34.99
N LEU A 274 5.47 46.85 -35.59
CA LEU A 274 5.02 46.85 -36.98
C LEU A 274 3.76 47.69 -37.19
N ASN A 275 2.93 47.83 -36.16
CA ASN A 275 1.68 48.57 -36.21
C ASN A 275 1.82 50.00 -35.62
N ALA A 276 3.01 50.59 -35.72
CA ALA A 276 3.38 51.91 -35.22
C ALA A 276 2.73 53.06 -36.02
N GLY A 277 1.41 53.05 -36.11
CA GLY A 277 0.57 54.24 -36.13
C GLY A 277 -0.04 54.47 -34.74
N ARG A 278 -0.59 55.66 -34.50
CA ARG A 278 -1.08 56.21 -33.21
C ARG A 278 -1.99 55.30 -32.35
N GLN A 279 -2.48 54.17 -32.88
CA GLN A 279 -3.28 53.17 -32.18
C GLN A 279 -2.47 52.05 -31.48
N GLY A 280 -1.24 51.74 -31.91
CA GLY A 280 -0.43 50.65 -31.32
C GLY A 280 -0.04 50.89 -29.86
N MET A 281 0.18 52.15 -29.48
CA MET A 281 0.55 52.55 -28.12
C MET A 281 -0.62 52.41 -27.11
N LEU A 282 -1.85 52.70 -27.53
CA LEU A 282 -3.06 52.50 -26.70
C LEU A 282 -3.32 51.02 -26.42
N ILE A 283 -3.13 50.15 -27.42
CA ILE A 283 -3.30 48.70 -27.27
C ILE A 283 -2.25 48.12 -26.31
N LEU A 284 -1.01 48.62 -26.36
CA LEU A 284 0.06 48.17 -25.46
C LEU A 284 -0.21 48.61 -24.01
N LEU A 285 -0.69 49.84 -23.78
CA LEU A 285 -1.06 50.32 -22.45
C LEU A 285 -2.27 49.58 -21.85
N VAL A 286 -3.32 49.31 -22.65
CA VAL A 286 -4.48 48.53 -22.19
C VAL A 286 -4.09 47.08 -21.90
N SER A 287 -3.22 46.48 -22.71
CA SER A 287 -2.72 45.12 -22.50
C SER A 287 -1.84 45.03 -21.24
N LEU A 288 -0.99 46.03 -20.98
CA LEU A 288 -0.18 46.10 -19.76
C LEU A 288 -1.05 46.31 -18.51
N ALA A 289 -2.09 47.13 -18.60
CA ALA A 289 -3.03 47.36 -17.51
C ALA A 289 -3.86 46.11 -17.18
N LEU A 290 -4.35 45.38 -18.19
CA LEU A 290 -5.03 44.10 -18.02
C LEU A 290 -4.09 43.01 -17.47
N PHE A 291 -2.82 43.02 -17.86
CA PHE A 291 -1.79 42.13 -17.33
C PHE A 291 -1.45 42.44 -15.85
N ALA A 292 -1.31 43.72 -15.49
CA ALA A 292 -1.13 44.16 -14.11
C ALA A 292 -2.37 43.81 -13.25
N LEU A 293 -3.58 43.95 -13.79
CA LEU A 293 -4.83 43.61 -13.12
C LEU A 293 -4.95 42.09 -12.89
N THR A 294 -4.58 41.26 -13.86
CA THR A 294 -4.60 39.80 -13.72
C THR A 294 -3.53 39.29 -12.75
N ILE A 295 -2.36 39.92 -12.69
CA ILE A 295 -1.33 39.63 -11.66
C ILE A 295 -1.80 40.09 -10.27
N GLY A 296 -2.42 41.27 -10.16
CA GLY A 296 -2.96 41.83 -8.92
C GLY A 296 -4.10 40.98 -8.34
N LEU A 297 -5.03 40.53 -9.17
CA LEU A 297 -6.14 39.64 -8.77
C LEU A 297 -5.64 38.25 -8.32
N ARG A 298 -4.53 37.75 -8.89
CA ARG A 298 -3.90 36.50 -8.46
C ARG A 298 -3.21 36.60 -7.10
N ARG A 299 -2.65 37.78 -6.75
CA ARG A 299 -2.09 38.04 -5.42
C ARG A 299 -3.19 38.19 -4.35
N ARG A 300 -4.32 38.84 -4.66
CA ARG A 300 -5.47 38.95 -3.74
C ARG A 300 -6.10 37.59 -3.39
N LYS A 301 -6.19 36.65 -4.34
CA LYS A 301 -6.69 35.28 -4.08
C LYS A 301 -5.77 34.40 -3.22
N LYS A 302 -4.46 34.71 -3.13
CA LYS A 302 -3.53 34.01 -2.22
C LYS A 302 -3.61 34.55 -0.79
N GLY A 303 -3.86 35.85 -0.60
CA GLY A 303 -4.04 36.44 0.73
C GLY A 303 -5.35 36.07 1.44
N ALA A 304 -6.42 35.81 0.67
CA ALA A 304 -7.73 35.44 1.23
C ALA A 304 -7.88 33.93 1.59
N ARG A 305 -6.84 33.11 1.39
CA ARG A 305 -6.81 31.67 1.74
C ARG A 305 -5.91 31.36 2.94
N GLN A 306 -5.30 32.38 3.55
CA GLN A 306 -4.44 32.27 4.74
C GLN A 306 -4.97 33.13 5.92
N ARG A 307 -6.25 33.49 5.89
CA ARG A 307 -6.98 33.98 7.06
C ARG A 307 -8.13 33.05 7.35
#